data_AF-A0A1F7SY84-F1
#
_entry.id   AF-A0A1F7SY84-F1
#
_cell.length_a   1.000
_cell.length_b   1.000
_cell.length_c   1.000
_cell.angle_alpha   90.00
_cell.angle_beta   90.00
_cell.angle_gamma   90.00
#
_symmetry.space_group_name_H-M   'P 1'
#
loop_
_entity.id
_entity.type
_entity.pdbx_description
1 polymer ?
#
loop_
_entity_poly.entity_id
_entity_poly.type
_entity_poly.pdbx_seq_one_letter_code
_entity_poly.pdbx_strand_id
1 'polypeptide(L)'
;MRNEGISPEPIPETHALGRMLRRTTESAFEAVGYADGEVIDYVWRMLLRFVHVDSLYRRGRRTAGRLEQAADFLAEAEGMGGAPLRELKLQMGDVCLFFTGLFPENLERRRLSPAFYVMQGKAAYGQVAEMDAVRPTARFFRKLTHEFEQCVVALHVERQFLHDSVYQYVGRQFPV
;
A
#
# COMPACT_ATOMS: atom_id res chain seq x y z
N MET A 1 29.22 9.06 17.84
CA MET A 1 28.76 7.65 17.80
C MET A 1 27.52 7.61 16.93
N ARG A 2 27.58 6.97 15.75
CA ARG A 2 26.45 6.88 14.83
C ARG A 2 25.52 5.79 15.36
N ASN A 3 24.27 6.13 15.60
CA ASN A 3 23.25 5.16 15.94
C ASN A 3 22.88 4.42 14.66
N GLU A 4 23.43 3.22 14.45
CA GLU A 4 23.02 2.31 13.39
C GLU A 4 21.60 1.86 13.70
N GLY A 5 20.63 2.62 13.18
CA GLY A 5 19.22 2.30 13.30
C GLY A 5 18.97 0.94 12.67
N ILE A 6 18.70 -0.04 13.52
CA ILE A 6 18.21 -1.37 13.16
C ILE A 6 16.96 -1.15 12.30
N SER A 7 17.10 -1.25 10.98
CA SER A 7 15.94 -1.38 10.10
C SER A 7 15.23 -2.67 10.53
N PRO A 8 13.95 -2.63 10.94
CA PRO A 8 13.26 -3.83 11.38
C PRO A 8 13.31 -4.86 10.26
N GLU A 9 13.74 -6.07 10.59
CA GLU A 9 13.85 -7.20 9.66
C GLU A 9 12.46 -7.47 9.06
N PRO A 10 12.34 -7.66 7.73
CA PRO A 10 11.05 -7.87 7.10
C PRO A 10 10.36 -9.10 7.68
N ILE A 11 9.13 -8.93 8.18
CA ILE A 11 8.33 -10.05 8.70
C ILE A 11 8.22 -11.12 7.61
N PRO A 12 8.69 -12.36 7.85
CA PRO A 12 8.59 -13.43 6.87
C PRO A 12 7.14 -13.69 6.49
N GLU A 13 6.87 -14.04 5.23
CA GLU A 13 5.52 -14.41 4.77
C GLU A 13 4.93 -15.59 5.56
N THR A 14 5.79 -16.42 6.15
CA THR A 14 5.46 -17.54 7.04
C THR A 14 5.13 -17.12 8.48
N HIS A 15 5.19 -15.83 8.80
CA HIS A 15 4.78 -15.31 10.10
C HIS A 15 3.26 -15.36 10.27
N ALA A 16 2.79 -15.48 11.51
CA ALA A 16 1.36 -15.55 11.82
C ALA A 16 0.57 -14.35 11.27
N LEU A 17 1.18 -13.15 11.31
CA LEU A 17 0.61 -11.94 10.74
C LEU A 17 0.50 -11.98 9.21
N GLY A 18 1.53 -12.47 8.51
CA GLY A 18 1.49 -12.63 7.06
C GLY A 18 0.38 -13.56 6.61
N ARG A 19 0.20 -14.70 7.31
CA ARG A 19 -0.93 -15.62 7.07
C ARG A 19 -2.28 -15.00 7.36
N MET A 20 -2.39 -14.20 8.43
CA MET A 20 -3.63 -13.50 8.76
C MET A 20 -4.00 -12.50 7.68
N LEU A 21 -3.07 -11.60 7.32
CA LEU A 21 -3.27 -10.59 6.27
C LEU A 21 -3.66 -11.25 4.94
N ARG A 22 -2.93 -12.29 4.53
CA ARG A 22 -3.27 -13.02 3.31
C ARG A 22 -4.72 -13.51 3.31
N ARG A 23 -5.16 -14.14 4.40
CA ARG A 23 -6.54 -14.64 4.51
C ARG A 23 -7.56 -13.51 4.50
N THR A 24 -7.32 -12.41 5.22
CA THR A 24 -8.26 -11.28 5.26
C THR A 24 -8.34 -10.58 3.92
N THR A 25 -7.21 -10.40 3.22
CA THR A 25 -7.18 -9.88 1.86
C THR A 25 -7.95 -10.80 0.92
N GLU A 26 -7.67 -12.12 0.91
CA GLU A 26 -8.38 -13.10 0.08
C GLU A 26 -9.91 -13.03 0.30
N SER A 27 -10.36 -13.04 1.56
CA SER A 27 -11.79 -12.93 1.89
C SER A 27 -12.41 -11.59 1.48
N ALA A 28 -11.66 -10.48 1.59
CA ALA A 28 -12.17 -9.17 1.21
C ALA A 28 -12.32 -9.01 -0.31
N PHE A 29 -11.36 -9.54 -1.08
CA PHE A 29 -11.46 -9.58 -2.54
C PHE A 29 -12.58 -10.51 -3.02
N GLU A 30 -12.77 -11.66 -2.36
CA GLU A 30 -13.92 -12.54 -2.61
C GLU A 30 -15.25 -11.83 -2.34
N ALA A 31 -15.36 -11.09 -1.24
CA ALA A 31 -16.59 -10.37 -0.86
C ALA A 31 -17.01 -9.29 -1.88
N VAL A 32 -16.06 -8.73 -2.63
CA VAL A 32 -16.35 -7.76 -3.71
C VAL A 32 -16.44 -8.41 -5.09
N GLY A 33 -16.36 -9.74 -5.18
CA GLY A 33 -16.48 -10.50 -6.42
C GLY A 33 -15.26 -10.41 -7.34
N TYR A 34 -14.08 -10.09 -6.79
CA TYR A 34 -12.84 -9.96 -7.55
C TYR A 34 -11.92 -11.18 -7.33
N ALA A 35 -11.44 -11.79 -8.42
CA ALA A 35 -10.78 -13.10 -8.38
C ALA A 35 -9.47 -13.16 -9.20
N ASP A 36 -8.68 -12.09 -9.27
CA ASP A 36 -7.33 -12.13 -9.87
C ASP A 36 -6.28 -12.42 -8.79
N GLY A 37 -5.76 -13.65 -8.79
CA GLY A 37 -4.79 -14.10 -7.79
C GLY A 37 -3.47 -13.33 -7.78
N GLU A 38 -3.03 -12.78 -8.91
CA GLU A 38 -1.78 -12.00 -8.99
C GLU A 38 -1.93 -10.64 -8.31
N VAL A 39 -3.10 -10.01 -8.45
CA VAL A 39 -3.43 -8.75 -7.77
C VAL A 39 -3.62 -8.97 -6.28
N ILE A 40 -4.37 -10.01 -5.89
CA ILE A 40 -4.56 -10.38 -4.48
C ILE A 40 -3.20 -10.63 -3.82
N ASP A 41 -2.32 -11.41 -4.48
CA ASP A 41 -0.98 -11.71 -3.96
C ASP A 41 -0.11 -10.45 -3.80
N TYR A 42 -0.21 -9.51 -4.72
CA TYR A 42 0.48 -8.23 -4.62
C TYR A 42 -0.03 -7.40 -3.44
N VAL A 43 -1.34 -7.33 -3.26
CA VAL A 43 -1.97 -6.45 -2.26
C VAL A 43 -1.68 -6.92 -0.84
N TRP A 44 -1.82 -8.20 -0.51
CA TRP A 44 -1.52 -8.66 0.85
C TRP A 44 -0.02 -8.49 1.19
N ARG A 45 0.87 -8.69 0.20
CA ARG A 45 2.31 -8.42 0.35
C ARG A 45 2.60 -6.93 0.51
N MET A 46 1.86 -6.07 -0.19
CA MET A 46 1.93 -4.61 -0.02
C MET A 46 1.54 -4.21 1.40
N LEU A 47 0.43 -4.75 1.92
CA LEU A 47 0.02 -4.51 3.30
C LEU A 47 1.07 -4.98 4.30
N LEU A 48 1.67 -6.16 4.09
CA LEU A 48 2.75 -6.67 4.93
C LEU A 48 3.97 -5.73 4.96
N ARG A 49 4.33 -5.12 3.82
CA ARG A 49 5.39 -4.10 3.79
C ARG A 49 5.06 -2.91 4.70
N PHE A 50 3.81 -2.48 4.75
CA PHE A 50 3.36 -1.33 5.53
C PHE A 50 3.11 -1.58 7.02
N VAL A 51 3.10 -2.83 7.47
CA VAL A 51 3.06 -3.16 8.91
C VAL A 51 4.23 -2.55 9.67
N HIS A 52 5.40 -2.45 9.02
CA HIS A 52 6.49 -1.67 9.58
C HIS A 52 6.18 -0.20 9.39
N VAL A 53 5.76 0.49 10.45
CA VAL A 53 5.49 1.94 10.47
C VAL A 53 6.65 2.74 9.84
N ASP A 54 7.89 2.27 9.96
CA ASP A 54 9.08 2.88 9.33
C ASP A 54 9.13 2.80 7.79
N SER A 55 8.42 1.87 7.17
CA SER A 55 8.38 1.69 5.70
C SER A 55 7.56 2.77 4.98
N LEU A 56 6.52 3.29 5.65
CA LEU A 56 5.73 4.43 5.18
C LEU A 56 6.54 5.73 5.22
N TYR A 57 7.55 5.80 6.09
CA TYR A 57 8.32 7.01 6.37
C TYR A 57 9.74 7.00 5.81
N ARG A 58 9.97 6.31 4.67
CA ARG A 58 11.31 6.21 4.06
C ARG A 58 11.97 7.60 4.06
N ARG A 59 13.08 7.68 4.79
CA ARG A 59 13.77 8.90 5.22
C ARG A 59 14.34 9.64 4.00
N GLY A 60 13.56 10.52 3.38
CA GLY A 60 13.99 11.34 2.25
C GLY A 60 15.17 12.23 2.64
N ARG A 61 16.26 12.20 1.86
CA ARG A 61 17.49 12.97 2.13
C ARG A 61 17.38 14.48 1.86
N ARG A 62 16.30 14.95 1.27
CA ARG A 62 16.14 16.38 0.88
C ARG A 62 14.99 17.11 1.55
N THR A 63 14.08 16.38 2.20
CA THR A 63 13.00 16.98 2.98
C THR A 63 13.09 16.36 4.36
N ALA A 64 13.53 17.13 5.36
CA ALA A 64 13.54 16.71 6.76
C ALA A 64 12.11 16.62 7.35
N GLY A 65 11.17 16.11 6.57
CA GLY A 65 9.76 15.92 6.90
C GLY A 65 9.30 14.62 6.24
N ARG A 66 8.57 13.82 7.01
CA ARG A 66 7.91 12.58 6.57
C ARG A 66 7.24 12.79 5.19
N LEU A 67 7.39 11.84 4.27
CA LEU A 67 6.60 11.78 3.03
C LEU A 67 5.13 11.53 3.42
N GLU A 68 4.40 12.60 3.71
CA GLU A 68 3.04 12.51 4.24
C GLU A 68 1.98 12.75 3.17
N GLN A 69 2.37 13.19 1.97
CA GLN A 69 1.44 13.58 0.92
C GLN A 69 1.90 13.16 -0.48
N ALA A 70 0.94 12.85 -1.37
CA ALA A 70 1.25 12.57 -2.78
C ALA A 70 2.06 13.69 -3.47
N ALA A 71 1.94 14.94 -3.01
CA ALA A 71 2.75 16.06 -3.49
C ALA A 71 4.24 15.91 -3.17
N ASP A 72 4.60 15.30 -2.03
CA ASP A 72 6.00 15.11 -1.63
C ASP A 72 6.70 14.10 -2.57
N PHE A 73 5.98 13.04 -2.96
CA PHE A 73 6.47 12.08 -3.97
C PHE A 73 6.68 12.73 -5.33
N LEU A 74 5.80 13.66 -5.73
CA LEU A 74 5.94 14.39 -6.99
C LEU A 74 7.19 15.28 -6.96
N ALA A 75 7.42 16.01 -5.88
CA ALA A 75 8.61 16.84 -5.70
C ALA A 75 9.91 16.01 -5.68
N GLU A 76 9.91 14.86 -5.00
CA GLU A 76 11.09 13.97 -4.97
C GLU A 76 11.38 13.33 -6.33
N ALA A 77 10.36 13.11 -7.16
CA ALA A 77 10.53 12.57 -8.51
C ALA A 77 11.21 13.55 -9.47
N GLU A 78 11.22 14.85 -9.18
CA GLU A 78 11.82 15.86 -10.04
C GLU A 78 13.33 15.63 -10.21
N GLY A 79 13.77 15.49 -11.46
CA GLY A 79 15.17 15.23 -11.79
C GLY A 79 15.63 13.79 -11.52
N MET A 80 14.75 12.87 -11.10
CA MET A 80 15.03 11.44 -11.07
C MET A 80 14.83 10.78 -12.45
N GLY A 81 15.45 9.63 -12.66
CA GLY A 81 15.26 8.80 -13.84
C GLY A 81 15.64 7.35 -13.59
N GLY A 82 15.27 6.46 -14.53
CA GLY A 82 15.63 5.04 -14.47
C GLY A 82 15.04 4.30 -13.26
N ALA A 83 15.83 3.40 -12.66
CA ALA A 83 15.38 2.52 -11.57
C ALA A 83 14.93 3.28 -10.29
N PRO A 84 15.64 4.32 -9.81
CA PRO A 84 15.18 5.09 -8.64
C PRO A 84 13.81 5.74 -8.84
N LEU A 85 13.56 6.35 -10.00
CA LEU A 85 12.26 6.95 -10.31
C LEU A 85 11.16 5.88 -10.33
N ARG A 86 11.44 4.73 -10.95
CA ARG A 86 10.51 3.59 -10.98
C ARG A 86 10.14 3.13 -9.57
N GLU A 87 11.12 2.97 -8.68
CA GLU A 87 10.87 2.57 -7.29
C GLU A 87 10.05 3.61 -6.52
N LEU A 88 10.35 4.90 -6.71
CA LEU A 88 9.58 5.98 -6.09
C LEU A 88 8.12 5.99 -6.57
N LYS A 89 7.88 5.78 -7.87
CA LYS A 89 6.53 5.71 -8.43
C LYS A 89 5.78 4.47 -7.94
N LEU A 90 6.45 3.33 -7.83
CA LEU A 90 5.85 2.13 -7.24
C LEU A 90 5.41 2.39 -5.79
N GLN A 91 6.30 2.99 -4.99
CA GLN A 91 5.99 3.35 -3.61
C GLN A 91 4.84 4.37 -3.52
N MET A 92 4.81 5.36 -4.40
CA MET A 92 3.71 6.33 -4.48
C MET A 92 2.37 5.65 -4.78
N GLY A 93 2.35 4.69 -5.70
CA GLY A 93 1.18 3.87 -6.01
C GLY A 93 0.70 3.07 -4.81
N ASP A 94 1.62 2.36 -4.15
CA ASP A 94 1.33 1.54 -2.96
C ASP A 94 0.76 2.40 -1.82
N VAL A 95 1.37 3.56 -1.56
CA VAL A 95 0.93 4.50 -0.51
C VAL A 95 -0.46 5.06 -0.83
N CYS A 96 -0.71 5.45 -2.08
CA CYS A 96 -2.03 5.92 -2.49
C CYS A 96 -3.09 4.83 -2.31
N LEU A 97 -2.81 3.59 -2.73
CA LEU A 97 -3.73 2.47 -2.60
C LEU A 97 -4.03 2.15 -1.13
N PHE A 98 -2.98 2.11 -0.30
CA PHE A 98 -3.10 1.88 1.13
C PHE A 98 -3.99 2.92 1.83
N PHE A 99 -3.71 4.22 1.62
CA PHE A 99 -4.48 5.28 2.28
C PHE A 99 -5.92 5.37 1.77
N THR A 100 -6.14 5.22 0.47
CA THR A 100 -7.50 5.29 -0.10
C THR A 100 -8.35 4.08 0.28
N GLY A 101 -7.76 2.88 0.40
CA GLY A 101 -8.46 1.67 0.81
C GLY A 101 -8.70 1.57 2.32
N LEU A 102 -7.63 1.64 3.13
CA LEU A 102 -7.72 1.38 4.57
C LEU A 102 -8.06 2.63 5.39
N PHE A 103 -7.68 3.82 4.94
CA PHE A 103 -7.75 5.03 5.77
C PHE A 103 -8.32 6.26 5.06
N PRO A 104 -9.40 6.15 4.25
CA PRO A 104 -9.93 7.28 3.48
C PRO A 104 -10.32 8.48 4.38
N GLU A 105 -10.82 8.22 5.59
CA GLU A 105 -11.23 9.26 6.54
C GLU A 105 -10.04 10.09 7.04
N ASN A 106 -8.82 9.52 7.05
CA ASN A 106 -7.61 10.26 7.41
C ASN A 106 -7.23 11.28 6.34
N LEU A 107 -7.48 10.97 5.06
CA LEU A 107 -7.29 11.94 3.97
C LEU A 107 -8.25 13.11 4.13
N GLU A 108 -9.53 12.82 4.34
CA GLU A 108 -10.57 13.84 4.51
C GLU A 108 -10.32 14.75 5.72
N ARG A 109 -9.93 14.17 6.86
CA ARG A 109 -9.55 14.93 8.08
C ARG A 109 -8.40 15.90 7.84
N ARG A 110 -7.46 15.54 6.96
CA ARG A 110 -6.33 16.39 6.54
C ARG A 110 -6.69 17.32 5.38
N ARG A 111 -7.97 17.39 4.99
CA ARG A 111 -8.50 18.15 3.83
C ARG A 111 -7.86 17.73 2.50
N LEU A 112 -7.46 16.46 2.40
CA LEU A 112 -6.93 15.86 1.20
C LEU A 112 -8.05 15.09 0.49
N SER A 113 -8.13 15.22 -0.83
CA SER A 113 -9.15 14.55 -1.63
C SER A 113 -8.79 13.06 -1.83
N PRO A 114 -9.64 12.10 -1.39
CA PRO A 114 -9.42 10.68 -1.71
C PRO A 114 -9.39 10.43 -3.23
N ALA A 115 -10.22 11.15 -3.99
CA ALA A 115 -10.24 11.06 -5.45
C ALA A 115 -8.92 11.51 -6.09
N PHE A 116 -8.26 12.52 -5.51
CA PHE A 116 -6.91 12.91 -5.93
C PHE A 116 -5.90 11.79 -5.69
N TYR A 117 -5.93 11.13 -4.54
CA TYR A 117 -5.03 10.00 -4.26
C TYR A 117 -5.29 8.80 -5.17
N VAL A 118 -6.55 8.50 -5.49
CA VAL A 118 -6.89 7.48 -6.49
C VAL A 118 -6.29 7.83 -7.85
N MET A 119 -6.48 9.07 -8.32
CA MET A 119 -5.90 9.53 -9.58
C MET A 119 -4.37 9.43 -9.58
N GLN A 120 -3.72 9.88 -8.51
CA GLN A 120 -2.26 9.85 -8.38
C GLN A 120 -1.72 8.42 -8.30
N GLY A 121 -2.38 7.52 -7.57
CA GLY A 121 -1.99 6.11 -7.48
C GLY A 121 -2.08 5.40 -8.83
N LYS A 122 -3.19 5.61 -9.56
CA LYS A 122 -3.37 5.09 -10.93
C LYS A 122 -2.29 5.59 -11.88
N ALA A 123 -2.02 6.89 -11.86
CA ALA A 123 -0.98 7.50 -12.69
C ALA A 123 0.41 6.93 -12.35
N ALA A 124 0.71 6.72 -11.06
CA ALA A 124 1.99 6.18 -10.62
C ALA A 124 2.20 4.74 -11.12
N TYR A 125 1.23 3.84 -10.97
CA TYR A 125 1.35 2.48 -11.53
C TYR A 125 1.38 2.48 -13.06
N GLY A 126 0.65 3.40 -13.71
CA GLY A 126 0.70 3.57 -15.17
C GLY A 126 2.11 3.91 -15.64
N GLN A 127 2.77 4.86 -14.96
CA GLN A 127 4.15 5.24 -15.23
C GLN A 127 5.14 4.10 -14.95
N VAL A 128 4.95 3.32 -13.87
CA VAL A 128 5.76 2.11 -13.63
C VAL A 128 5.61 1.14 -14.79
N ALA A 129 4.39 0.95 -15.30
CA ALA A 129 4.14 0.05 -16.42
C ALA A 129 4.78 0.53 -17.74
N GLU A 130 4.81 1.85 -17.98
CA GLU A 130 5.51 2.47 -19.11
C GLU A 130 7.03 2.30 -19.00
N MET A 131 7.61 2.56 -17.82
CA MET A 131 9.05 2.33 -17.56
C MET A 131 9.42 0.86 -17.70
N ASP A 132 8.47 -0.03 -17.41
CA ASP A 132 8.61 -1.48 -17.54
C ASP A 132 8.25 -2.00 -18.92
N ALA A 133 8.07 -1.16 -19.96
CA ALA A 133 7.50 -1.57 -21.25
C ALA A 133 8.10 -2.86 -21.86
N VAL A 134 9.39 -3.13 -21.63
CA VAL A 134 10.12 -4.32 -22.11
C VAL A 134 10.25 -5.44 -21.06
N ARG A 135 9.76 -5.23 -19.84
CA ARG A 135 9.78 -6.17 -18.72
C ARG A 135 8.43 -6.89 -18.60
N PRO A 136 8.42 -8.15 -18.12
CA PRO A 136 7.17 -8.88 -17.89
C PRO A 136 6.19 -8.16 -16.95
N THR A 137 6.70 -7.35 -16.04
CA THR A 137 5.94 -6.60 -15.02
C THR A 137 5.04 -5.49 -15.60
N ALA A 138 5.27 -5.01 -16.83
CA ALA A 138 4.44 -3.96 -17.41
C ALA A 138 2.96 -4.36 -17.55
N ARG A 139 2.69 -5.62 -17.93
CA ARG A 139 1.31 -6.11 -18.04
C ARG A 139 0.62 -6.09 -16.67
N PHE A 140 1.32 -6.51 -15.62
CA PHE A 140 0.79 -6.50 -14.26
C PHE A 140 0.47 -5.09 -13.79
N PHE A 141 1.39 -4.14 -13.93
CA PHE A 141 1.14 -2.77 -13.47
C PHE A 141 0.07 -2.04 -14.29
N ARG A 142 -0.06 -2.31 -15.60
CA ARG A 142 -1.23 -1.85 -16.39
C ARG A 142 -2.55 -2.38 -15.84
N LYS A 143 -2.59 -3.67 -15.50
CA LYS A 143 -3.76 -4.28 -14.85
C LYS A 143 -4.04 -3.60 -13.52
N LEU A 144 -3.03 -3.44 -12.66
CA LEU A 144 -3.19 -2.79 -11.36
C LEU A 144 -3.68 -1.33 -11.46
N THR A 145 -3.26 -0.59 -12.50
CA THR A 145 -3.80 0.74 -12.81
C THR A 145 -5.30 0.69 -13.14
N HIS A 146 -5.76 -0.31 -13.89
CA HIS A 146 -7.17 -0.46 -14.26
C HIS A 146 -8.02 -0.93 -13.07
N GLU A 147 -7.50 -1.85 -12.28
CA GLU A 147 -8.18 -2.48 -11.14
C GLU A 147 -8.03 -1.70 -9.83
N PHE A 148 -7.46 -0.49 -9.87
CA PHE A 148 -7.12 0.28 -8.69
C PHE A 148 -8.34 0.53 -7.80
N GLU A 149 -9.45 1.00 -8.37
CA GLU A 149 -10.68 1.24 -7.60
C GLU A 149 -11.25 -0.05 -6.99
N GLN A 150 -11.16 -1.19 -7.70
CA GLN A 150 -11.58 -2.48 -7.14
C GLN A 150 -10.73 -2.87 -5.94
N CYS A 151 -9.41 -2.65 -6.03
CA CYS A 151 -8.50 -2.86 -4.91
C CYS A 151 -8.83 -1.92 -3.74
N VAL A 152 -9.20 -0.66 -3.98
CA VAL A 152 -9.64 0.28 -2.93
C VAL A 152 -10.88 -0.23 -2.21
N VAL A 153 -11.89 -0.70 -2.94
CA VAL A 153 -13.12 -1.24 -2.35
C VAL A 153 -12.82 -2.51 -1.55
N ALA A 154 -12.02 -3.44 -2.09
CA ALA A 154 -11.60 -4.65 -1.38
C ALA A 154 -10.85 -4.31 -0.08
N LEU A 155 -9.88 -3.38 -0.14
CA LEU A 155 -9.14 -2.94 1.05
C LEU A 155 -10.05 -2.27 2.09
N HIS A 156 -11.09 -1.55 1.66
CA HIS A 156 -12.06 -0.99 2.59
C HIS A 156 -12.83 -2.09 3.34
N VAL A 157 -13.23 -3.17 2.65
CA VAL A 157 -13.84 -4.35 3.28
C VAL A 157 -12.84 -5.06 4.20
N GLU A 158 -11.59 -5.22 3.78
CA GLU A 158 -10.54 -5.81 4.61
C GLU A 158 -10.37 -5.06 5.93
N ARG A 159 -10.41 -3.72 5.92
CA ARG A 159 -10.38 -2.91 7.15
C ARG A 159 -11.47 -3.32 8.13
N GLN A 160 -12.69 -3.56 7.64
CA GLN A 160 -13.83 -3.96 8.47
C GLN A 160 -13.59 -5.34 9.08
N PHE A 161 -13.07 -6.29 8.29
CA PHE A 161 -12.71 -7.62 8.79
C PHE A 161 -11.59 -7.58 9.83
N LEU A 162 -10.58 -6.74 9.62
CA LEU A 162 -9.48 -6.55 10.57
C LEU A 162 -9.98 -5.95 11.88
N HIS A 163 -10.88 -4.96 11.81
CA HIS A 163 -11.54 -4.40 12.98
C HIS A 163 -12.25 -5.52 13.75
N ASP A 164 -13.17 -6.23 13.12
CA ASP A 164 -13.99 -7.26 13.77
C ASP A 164 -13.15 -8.43 14.33
N SER A 165 -12.12 -8.85 13.61
CA SER A 165 -11.21 -9.91 14.08
C SER A 165 -10.44 -9.51 15.35
N VAL A 166 -9.99 -8.24 15.44
CA VAL A 166 -9.34 -7.71 16.64
C VAL A 166 -10.32 -7.66 17.81
N TYR A 167 -11.57 -7.21 17.60
CA TYR A 167 -12.58 -7.23 18.68
C TYR A 167 -12.91 -8.64 19.14
N GLN A 168 -13.03 -9.61 18.22
CA GLN A 168 -13.24 -11.01 18.59
C GLN A 168 -12.06 -11.59 19.36
N TYR A 169 -10.83 -11.23 18.99
CA TYR A 169 -9.63 -11.70 19.69
C TYR A 169 -9.51 -11.12 21.10
N VAL A 170 -9.72 -9.80 21.26
CA VAL A 170 -9.72 -9.13 22.56
C VAL A 170 -10.88 -9.62 23.44
N GLY A 171 -12.08 -9.79 22.86
CA GLY A 171 -13.26 -10.30 23.56
C GLY A 171 -13.14 -11.77 24.02
N ARG A 172 -12.30 -12.58 23.37
CA ARG A 172 -11.98 -13.95 23.84
C ARG A 172 -10.95 -14.00 24.97
N GLN A 173 -10.05 -13.02 25.06
CA GLN A 173 -9.02 -12.97 26.12
C GLN A 173 -9.47 -12.23 27.38
N PHE A 174 -10.46 -11.34 27.26
CA PHE A 174 -11.05 -10.62 28.39
C PHE A 174 -12.58 -10.76 28.35
N PRO A 175 -13.14 -11.87 28.87
CA PRO A 175 -14.58 -11.95 29.10
C PRO A 175 -14.94 -10.90 30.16
N VAL A 176 -15.89 -10.02 29.83
CA VAL A 176 -16.52 -9.09 30.79
C VAL A 176 -17.38 -9.88 31.77
#